data_AF-A0A974WGD2-F1
#
_entry.id   AF-A0A974WGD2-F1
#
_cell.length_a   1.000
_cell.length_b   1.000
_cell.length_c   1.000
_cell.angle_alpha   90.00
_cell.angle_beta   90.00
_cell.angle_gamma   90.00
#
_symmetry.space_group_name_H-M   'P 1'
#
loop_
_entity.id
_entity.type
_entity.pdbx_description
1 polymer ?
#
loop_
_entity_poly.entity_id
_entity_poly.type
_entity_poly.pdbx_seq_one_letter_code
_entity_poly.pdbx_strand_id
1 'polypeptide(L)'
;MKLNKLFYFLLAFTIVLAGCNDDDDSTPSQSLENAELSFSASDTPIELPAAMLASDDPNAQLAVGYVQQINGLSTQLSLFEVPAGATKSTTPIGKKGAENGRTEEDYLVYTFTDGDYSVAYQISETTTHYVFELFWKFTPESDYVKIVKAQESKLIREGFLEYYTGQAESEFVFRYEWFEDPDGVLYFDLLTSDDEFRINAIINPNNSGTIDYYINGVIFYEISWNADGSGSWRSYDFEGNLSETGEWTV
;
A
#
# COMPACT_ATOMS: atom_id res chain seq x y z
N MET A 1 -74.41 -12.83 -57.14
CA MET A 1 -74.58 -13.75 -56.00
C MET A 1 -73.53 -13.41 -54.95
N LYS A 2 -73.97 -12.94 -53.77
CA LYS A 2 -73.27 -12.77 -52.47
C LYS A 2 -71.93 -11.99 -52.45
N LEU A 3 -71.83 -10.75 -51.97
CA LEU A 3 -72.06 -10.15 -50.64
C LEU A 3 -70.85 -10.26 -49.66
N ASN A 4 -70.22 -9.11 -49.42
CA ASN A 4 -69.59 -8.54 -48.21
C ASN A 4 -68.46 -9.27 -47.43
N LYS A 5 -67.42 -8.49 -47.08
CA LYS A 5 -67.07 -7.98 -45.72
C LYS A 5 -65.55 -7.66 -45.69
N LEU A 6 -65.15 -6.39 -45.60
CA LEU A 6 -64.94 -5.62 -44.36
C LEU A 6 -63.81 -6.21 -43.49
N PHE A 7 -62.63 -5.57 -43.49
CA PHE A 7 -61.95 -5.12 -42.26
C PHE A 7 -60.81 -4.14 -42.59
N TYR A 8 -61.02 -2.88 -42.21
CA TYR A 8 -59.97 -1.89 -41.95
C TYR A 8 -59.33 -2.20 -40.60
N PHE A 9 -58.00 -2.17 -40.49
CA PHE A 9 -57.21 -1.89 -39.28
C PHE A 9 -55.74 -2.10 -39.66
N LEU A 10 -54.72 -1.35 -39.29
CA LEU A 10 -54.52 -0.03 -38.69
C LEU A 10 -53.01 0.18 -38.86
N LEU A 11 -52.63 1.40 -39.20
CA LEU A 11 -51.29 1.95 -39.18
C LEU A 11 -50.54 1.62 -37.87
N ALA A 12 -49.32 1.09 -37.96
CA ALA A 12 -48.33 1.17 -36.88
C ALA A 12 -46.95 1.45 -37.51
N PHE A 13 -46.67 2.73 -37.66
CA PHE A 13 -45.37 3.28 -37.98
C PHE A 13 -44.57 3.30 -36.67
N THR A 14 -43.74 2.28 -36.44
CA THR A 14 -42.82 2.24 -35.30
C THR A 14 -41.66 3.19 -35.58
N ILE A 15 -41.79 4.42 -35.08
CA ILE A 15 -40.65 5.30 -34.81
C ILE A 15 -39.92 4.65 -33.62
N VAL A 16 -38.81 3.95 -33.89
CA VAL A 16 -37.86 3.59 -32.85
C VAL A 16 -37.13 4.87 -32.48
N LEU A 17 -37.64 5.54 -31.46
CA LEU A 17 -36.87 6.52 -30.69
C LEU A 17 -35.78 5.72 -29.97
N ALA A 18 -34.58 5.68 -30.55
CA ALA A 18 -33.36 5.37 -29.83
C ALA A 18 -33.11 6.54 -28.87
N GLY A 19 -33.70 6.46 -27.68
CA GLY A 19 -33.28 7.25 -26.53
C GLY A 19 -31.99 6.67 -25.99
N CYS A 20 -30.92 7.46 -26.01
CA CYS A 20 -29.80 7.27 -25.10
C CYS A 20 -30.35 7.31 -23.67
N ASN A 21 -30.06 6.26 -22.91
CA ASN A 21 -29.80 6.37 -21.49
C ASN A 21 -28.86 5.22 -21.13
N ASP A 22 -27.64 5.28 -21.67
CA ASP A 22 -26.53 4.53 -21.08
C ASP A 22 -26.08 5.35 -19.87
N ASP A 23 -26.86 5.27 -18.79
CA ASP A 23 -26.29 5.33 -17.45
C ASP A 23 -25.58 3.98 -17.27
N ASP A 24 -24.40 3.85 -17.87
CA ASP A 24 -23.41 2.83 -17.47
C ASP A 24 -22.91 3.25 -16.09
N ASP A 25 -23.74 3.02 -15.07
CA ASP A 25 -23.28 2.90 -13.69
C ASP A 25 -22.40 1.65 -13.66
N SER A 26 -21.16 1.82 -14.14
CA SER A 26 -20.13 0.82 -14.10
C SER A 26 -19.94 0.43 -12.63
N THR A 27 -20.48 -0.70 -12.22
CA THR A 27 -20.25 -1.20 -10.86
C THR A 27 -18.80 -1.64 -10.77
N PRO A 28 -18.02 -1.17 -9.77
CA PRO A 28 -16.63 -1.57 -9.63
C PRO A 28 -16.57 -3.09 -9.45
N SER A 29 -15.51 -3.70 -9.97
CA SER A 29 -15.30 -5.14 -9.83
C SER A 29 -15.37 -5.55 -8.36
N GLN A 30 -16.14 -6.60 -8.04
CA GLN A 30 -16.19 -7.19 -6.69
C GLN A 30 -14.81 -7.62 -6.17
N SER A 31 -13.81 -7.78 -7.06
CA SER A 31 -12.42 -8.04 -6.67
C SER A 31 -11.82 -6.89 -5.86
N LEU A 32 -12.15 -5.64 -6.16
CA LEU A 32 -11.55 -4.47 -5.51
C LEU A 32 -12.06 -4.24 -4.09
N GLU A 33 -13.29 -4.65 -3.77
CA GLU A 33 -13.86 -4.53 -2.42
C GLU A 33 -13.16 -5.43 -1.40
N ASN A 34 -12.53 -6.51 -1.86
CA ASN A 34 -11.79 -7.47 -1.04
C ASN A 34 -10.27 -7.30 -1.18
N ALA A 35 -9.81 -6.25 -1.87
CA ALA A 35 -8.39 -6.00 -2.02
C ALA A 35 -7.81 -5.50 -0.68
N GLU A 36 -6.78 -6.18 -0.20
CA GLU A 36 -6.07 -5.83 1.03
C GLU A 36 -4.56 -5.95 0.84
N LEU A 37 -3.82 -5.20 1.65
CA LEU A 37 -2.37 -5.28 1.74
C LEU A 37 -1.97 -6.39 2.71
N SER A 38 -0.88 -7.11 2.41
CA SER A 38 -0.36 -8.25 3.20
C SER A 38 0.34 -7.89 4.52
N PHE A 39 0.16 -6.67 4.98
CA PHE A 39 0.58 -6.23 6.31
C PHE A 39 -0.63 -5.77 7.11
N SER A 40 -1.86 -6.09 6.67
CA SER A 40 -3.08 -5.61 7.32
C SER A 40 -3.17 -6.14 8.75
N ALA A 41 -4.09 -5.58 9.55
CA ALA A 41 -4.25 -5.97 10.96
C ALA A 41 -4.60 -7.47 11.16
N SER A 42 -4.95 -8.20 10.09
CA SER A 42 -5.17 -9.65 10.12
C SER A 42 -3.89 -10.48 9.99
N ASP A 43 -2.76 -9.91 9.58
CA ASP A 43 -1.50 -10.62 9.45
C ASP A 43 -0.73 -10.67 10.78
N THR A 44 -0.06 -11.80 11.01
CA THR A 44 0.70 -12.00 12.25
C THR A 44 1.94 -11.11 12.22
N PRO A 45 2.19 -10.28 13.27
CA PRO A 45 3.43 -9.53 13.37
C PRO A 45 4.65 -10.44 13.34
N ILE A 46 5.75 -9.93 12.82
CA ILE A 46 7.06 -10.58 12.90
C ILE A 46 7.39 -10.85 14.37
N GLU A 47 7.64 -12.11 14.71
CA GLU A 47 8.04 -12.53 16.03
C GLU A 47 9.56 -12.44 16.21
N LEU A 48 9.99 -11.91 17.36
CA LEU A 48 11.39 -11.90 17.76
C LEU A 48 11.67 -12.93 18.85
N PRO A 49 12.92 -13.42 18.98
CA PRO A 49 13.28 -14.31 20.08
C PRO A 49 12.99 -13.64 21.44
N ALA A 50 12.30 -14.34 22.34
CA ALA A 50 11.91 -13.80 23.64
C ALA A 50 13.11 -13.32 24.48
N ALA A 51 14.25 -14.01 24.33
CA ALA A 51 15.48 -13.65 25.03
C ALA A 51 16.10 -12.35 24.50
N MET A 52 15.96 -12.07 23.19
CA MET A 52 16.36 -10.80 22.59
C MET A 52 15.46 -9.65 23.08
N LEU A 53 14.15 -9.86 23.13
CA LEU A 53 13.18 -8.88 23.66
C LEU A 53 13.49 -8.50 25.12
N ALA A 54 13.95 -9.46 25.92
CA ALA A 54 14.30 -9.27 27.32
C ALA A 54 15.76 -8.81 27.56
N SER A 55 16.56 -8.63 26.50
CA SER A 55 17.97 -8.26 26.63
C SER A 55 18.14 -6.83 27.12
N ASP A 56 19.05 -6.60 28.07
CA ASP A 56 19.45 -5.25 28.49
C ASP A 56 20.52 -4.63 27.55
N ASP A 57 20.98 -5.37 26.53
CA ASP A 57 21.95 -4.86 25.55
C ASP A 57 21.31 -3.80 24.64
N PRO A 58 21.90 -2.60 24.52
CA PRO A 58 21.31 -1.52 23.73
C PRO A 58 21.20 -1.84 22.23
N ASN A 59 22.08 -2.70 21.69
CA ASN A 59 22.09 -3.05 20.27
C ASN A 59 21.08 -4.14 19.96
N ALA A 60 20.86 -5.06 20.92
CA ALA A 60 19.71 -5.97 20.86
C ALA A 60 18.39 -5.18 20.83
N GLN A 61 18.25 -4.18 21.71
CA GLN A 61 17.07 -3.32 21.75
C GLN A 61 16.92 -2.42 20.51
N LEU A 62 18.02 -2.03 19.87
CA LEU A 62 17.98 -1.32 18.59
C LEU A 62 17.36 -2.18 17.50
N ALA A 63 17.79 -3.44 17.35
CA ALA A 63 17.18 -4.36 16.40
C ALA A 63 15.71 -4.67 16.72
N VAL A 64 15.36 -4.81 18.01
CA VAL A 64 13.96 -4.90 18.45
C VAL A 64 13.15 -3.70 17.96
N GLY A 65 13.66 -2.49 18.14
CA GLY A 65 12.98 -1.26 17.71
C GLY A 65 12.72 -1.20 16.20
N TYR A 66 13.67 -1.63 15.38
CA TYR A 66 13.48 -1.70 13.93
C TYR A 66 12.44 -2.73 13.53
N VAL A 67 12.47 -3.95 14.06
CA VAL A 67 11.44 -4.95 13.74
C VAL A 67 10.06 -4.52 14.25
N GLN A 68 9.99 -3.84 15.41
CA GLN A 68 8.75 -3.22 15.87
C GLN A 68 8.24 -2.13 14.93
N GLN A 69 9.12 -1.36 14.30
CA GLN A 69 8.73 -0.39 13.27
C GLN A 69 8.12 -1.10 12.04
N ILE A 70 8.71 -2.21 11.60
CA ILE A 70 8.15 -3.03 10.50
C ILE A 70 6.75 -3.54 10.89
N ASN A 71 6.61 -4.10 12.08
CA ASN A 71 5.31 -4.53 12.60
C ASN A 71 4.30 -3.38 12.71
N GLY A 72 4.79 -2.18 13.02
CA GLY A 72 3.99 -0.96 13.09
C GLY A 72 3.38 -0.53 11.76
N LEU A 73 3.87 -1.02 10.61
CA LEU A 73 3.24 -0.76 9.32
C LEU A 73 1.79 -1.25 9.29
N SER A 74 1.47 -2.36 9.95
CA SER A 74 0.09 -2.85 10.05
C SER A 74 -0.86 -1.82 10.65
N THR A 75 -0.36 -1.02 11.59
CA THR A 75 -1.14 0.08 12.18
C THR A 75 -1.27 1.25 11.20
N GLN A 76 -0.25 1.53 10.38
CA GLN A 76 -0.35 2.54 9.33
C GLN A 76 -1.37 2.16 8.26
N LEU A 77 -1.58 0.86 8.03
CA LEU A 77 -2.58 0.41 7.08
C LEU A 77 -4.02 0.67 7.52
N SER A 78 -4.26 0.99 8.80
CA SER A 78 -5.57 1.49 9.25
C SER A 78 -6.00 2.78 8.53
N LEU A 79 -5.05 3.51 7.93
CA LEU A 79 -5.35 4.67 7.07
C LEU A 79 -6.16 4.29 5.83
N PHE A 80 -6.15 3.02 5.42
CA PHE A 80 -6.92 2.48 4.30
C PHE A 80 -8.27 1.88 4.73
N GLU A 81 -8.65 1.96 6.02
CA GLU A 81 -9.99 1.57 6.46
C GLU A 81 -11.02 2.62 6.04
N VAL A 82 -12.07 2.17 5.36
CA VAL A 82 -13.17 3.03 4.91
C VAL A 82 -14.07 3.38 6.10
N PRO A 83 -14.20 4.66 6.49
CA PRO A 83 -15.09 5.03 7.57
C PRO A 83 -16.56 4.82 7.20
N ALA A 84 -17.38 4.52 8.21
CA ALA A 84 -18.83 4.38 8.01
C ALA A 84 -19.43 5.69 7.45
N GLY A 85 -20.24 5.56 6.40
CA GLY A 85 -20.87 6.69 5.72
C GLY A 85 -20.04 7.35 4.63
N ALA A 86 -18.87 6.79 4.27
CA ALA A 86 -18.14 7.21 3.09
C ALA A 86 -19.00 7.07 1.81
N THR A 87 -18.89 8.04 0.91
CA THR A 87 -19.52 8.00 -0.40
C THR A 87 -18.68 7.15 -1.34
N LYS A 88 -19.30 6.15 -1.98
CA LYS A 88 -18.66 5.26 -2.94
C LYS A 88 -18.79 5.80 -4.37
N SER A 89 -17.75 5.69 -5.18
CA SER A 89 -17.74 6.05 -6.62
C SER A 89 -16.73 5.19 -7.39
N THR A 90 -16.84 5.19 -8.71
CA THR A 90 -15.82 4.69 -9.66
C THR A 90 -15.05 5.81 -10.33
N THR A 91 -15.37 7.07 -10.04
CA THR A 91 -14.65 8.22 -10.61
C THR A 91 -13.30 8.35 -9.91
N PRO A 92 -12.16 8.23 -10.62
CA PRO A 92 -10.85 8.34 -10.01
C PRO A 92 -10.57 9.75 -9.49
N ILE A 93 -9.83 9.82 -8.38
CA ILE A 93 -9.29 11.05 -7.80
C ILE A 93 -7.95 11.38 -8.46
N GLY A 94 -7.73 12.66 -8.77
CA GLY A 94 -6.52 13.14 -9.44
C GLY A 94 -6.72 13.37 -10.95
N LYS A 95 -5.62 13.37 -11.71
CA LYS A 95 -5.65 13.77 -13.13
C LYS A 95 -6.50 12.81 -13.97
N LYS A 96 -7.54 13.38 -14.58
CA LYS A 96 -8.43 12.77 -15.56
C LYS A 96 -7.67 12.36 -16.83
N GLY A 97 -7.25 11.12 -16.87
CA GLY A 97 -6.71 10.47 -18.06
C GLY A 97 -6.31 9.06 -17.69
N ALA A 98 -6.59 8.10 -18.57
CA ALA A 98 -6.18 6.71 -18.42
C ALA A 98 -4.63 6.62 -18.40
N GLU A 99 -4.00 6.92 -17.27
CA GLU A 99 -2.63 6.50 -17.05
C GLU A 99 -2.62 4.96 -17.09
N ASN A 100 -1.80 4.41 -17.97
CA ASN A 100 -1.58 2.98 -18.14
C ASN A 100 -2.79 2.16 -18.66
N GLY A 101 -3.75 2.81 -19.34
CA GLY A 101 -4.84 2.10 -20.02
C GLY A 101 -5.94 1.55 -19.11
N ARG A 102 -6.06 2.08 -17.88
CA ARG A 102 -7.16 1.78 -16.96
C ARG A 102 -8.45 2.50 -17.36
N THR A 103 -9.57 1.83 -17.16
CA THR A 103 -10.95 2.31 -17.36
C THR A 103 -11.59 2.68 -16.01
N GLU A 104 -12.73 3.38 -16.01
CA GLU A 104 -13.43 3.75 -14.76
C GLU A 104 -13.87 2.52 -13.94
N GLU A 105 -14.12 1.38 -14.59
CA GLU A 105 -14.41 0.08 -13.94
C GLU A 105 -13.25 -0.47 -13.09
N ASP A 106 -12.02 -0.01 -13.36
CA ASP A 106 -10.81 -0.43 -12.66
C ASP A 106 -10.55 0.36 -11.37
N TYR A 107 -11.51 1.21 -10.96
CA TYR A 107 -11.39 2.06 -9.79
C TYR A 107 -12.54 1.87 -8.81
N LEU A 108 -12.20 1.84 -7.54
CA LEU A 108 -13.12 1.91 -6.41
C LEU A 108 -12.66 3.04 -5.49
N VAL A 109 -13.50 4.06 -5.35
CA VAL A 109 -13.20 5.28 -4.60
C VAL A 109 -14.18 5.45 -3.46
N TYR A 110 -13.65 5.71 -2.26
CA TYR A 110 -14.39 6.08 -1.07
C TYR A 110 -14.01 7.49 -0.66
N THR A 111 -14.99 8.38 -0.54
CA THR A 111 -14.77 9.77 -0.09
C THR A 111 -15.48 10.03 1.23
N PHE A 112 -14.79 10.66 2.16
CA PHE A 112 -15.31 11.10 3.45
C PHE A 112 -14.92 12.56 3.70
N THR A 113 -15.86 13.33 4.25
CA THR A 113 -15.69 14.75 4.56
C THR A 113 -16.04 15.02 6.01
N ASP A 114 -15.16 15.74 6.71
CA ASP A 114 -15.41 16.24 8.07
C ASP A 114 -15.00 17.72 8.14
N GLY A 115 -16.01 18.59 8.26
CA GLY A 115 -15.82 20.04 8.15
C GLY A 115 -15.23 20.44 6.80
N ASP A 116 -14.08 21.10 6.85
CA ASP A 116 -13.37 21.62 5.67
C ASP A 116 -12.43 20.59 5.02
N TYR A 117 -12.22 19.45 5.65
CA TYR A 117 -11.28 18.41 5.20
C TYR A 117 -12.03 17.29 4.50
N SER A 118 -11.49 16.80 3.38
CA SER A 118 -11.97 15.57 2.75
C SER A 118 -10.81 14.61 2.50
N VAL A 119 -11.08 13.33 2.72
CA VAL A 119 -10.16 12.22 2.44
C VAL A 119 -10.81 11.37 1.36
N ALA A 120 -10.02 10.98 0.37
CA ALA A 120 -10.44 9.97 -0.59
C ALA A 120 -9.47 8.79 -0.57
N TYR A 121 -10.02 7.60 -0.42
CA TYR A 121 -9.32 6.33 -0.55
C TYR A 121 -9.69 5.70 -1.89
N GLN A 122 -8.69 5.40 -2.70
CA GLN A 122 -8.84 4.84 -4.03
C GLN A 122 -8.13 3.50 -4.13
N ILE A 123 -8.85 2.50 -4.61
CA ILE A 123 -8.33 1.18 -4.94
C ILE A 123 -8.42 1.03 -6.45
N SER A 124 -7.35 0.57 -7.07
CA SER A 124 -7.34 0.17 -8.48
C SER A 124 -6.52 -1.09 -8.67
N GLU A 125 -6.54 -1.65 -9.88
CA GLU A 125 -5.73 -2.81 -10.18
C GLU A 125 -5.00 -2.73 -11.52
N THR A 126 -4.01 -3.60 -11.65
CA THR A 126 -3.41 -4.02 -12.92
C THR A 126 -3.63 -5.51 -13.08
N THR A 127 -3.10 -6.10 -14.15
CA THR A 127 -3.09 -7.56 -14.30
C THR A 127 -2.44 -8.28 -13.12
N THR A 128 -1.40 -7.68 -12.52
CA THR A 128 -0.55 -8.38 -11.54
C THR A 128 -0.59 -7.80 -10.14
N HIS A 129 -1.15 -6.61 -9.94
CA HIS A 129 -1.11 -5.90 -8.65
C HIS A 129 -2.42 -5.19 -8.33
N TYR A 130 -2.71 -5.05 -7.03
CA TYR A 130 -3.60 -4.02 -6.50
C TYR A 130 -2.80 -2.74 -6.22
N VAL A 131 -3.45 -1.59 -6.35
CA VAL A 131 -2.89 -0.27 -6.05
C VAL A 131 -3.86 0.48 -5.15
N PHE A 132 -3.33 1.00 -4.04
CA PHE A 132 -4.07 1.68 -2.99
C PHE A 132 -3.54 3.10 -2.87
N GLU A 133 -4.41 4.10 -2.84
CA GLU A 133 -4.00 5.50 -2.82
C GLU A 133 -4.87 6.29 -1.85
N LEU A 134 -4.23 7.15 -1.05
CA LEU A 134 -4.92 8.10 -0.18
C LEU A 134 -4.65 9.51 -0.66
N PHE A 135 -5.73 10.29 -0.76
CA PHE A 135 -5.71 11.67 -1.16
C PHE A 135 -6.36 12.55 -0.09
N TRP A 136 -5.77 13.70 0.16
CA TRP A 136 -6.30 14.71 1.07
C TRP A 136 -6.68 15.98 0.34
N LYS A 137 -7.78 16.56 0.77
CA LYS A 137 -8.27 17.87 0.37
C LYS A 137 -8.38 18.71 1.64
N PHE A 138 -7.52 19.72 1.75
CA PHE A 138 -7.35 20.50 2.99
C PHE A 138 -8.36 21.64 3.14
N THR A 139 -8.96 22.10 2.04
CA THR A 139 -10.06 23.06 2.07
C THR A 139 -11.12 22.68 1.02
N PRO A 140 -12.38 23.14 1.13
CA PRO A 140 -13.43 22.83 0.15
C PRO A 140 -13.09 23.27 -1.28
N GLU A 141 -12.25 24.29 -1.44
CA GLU A 141 -11.83 24.85 -2.73
C GLU A 141 -10.53 24.24 -3.27
N SER A 142 -9.78 23.49 -2.46
CA SER A 142 -8.53 22.85 -2.93
C SER A 142 -8.81 21.62 -3.78
N ASP A 143 -7.84 21.24 -4.60
CA ASP A 143 -7.82 19.92 -5.22
C ASP A 143 -7.41 18.86 -4.19
N TYR A 144 -7.70 17.60 -4.54
CA TYR A 144 -7.13 16.46 -3.84
C TYR A 144 -5.64 16.34 -4.15
N VAL A 145 -4.89 15.97 -3.13
CA VAL A 145 -3.44 15.80 -3.18
C VAL A 145 -3.11 14.40 -2.68
N LYS A 146 -2.33 13.64 -3.46
CA LYS A 146 -1.88 12.31 -3.05
C LYS A 146 -0.92 12.42 -1.86
N ILE A 147 -1.19 11.67 -0.80
CA ILE A 147 -0.36 11.63 0.41
C ILE A 147 0.25 10.26 0.65
N VAL A 148 -0.40 9.18 0.21
CA VAL A 148 0.08 7.81 0.36
C VAL A 148 -0.25 7.02 -0.89
N LYS A 149 0.66 6.15 -1.30
CA LYS A 149 0.43 5.12 -2.33
C LYS A 149 0.98 3.80 -1.83
N ALA A 150 0.21 2.74 -1.97
CA ALA A 150 0.68 1.38 -1.79
C ALA A 150 0.40 0.55 -3.05
N GLN A 151 1.18 -0.51 -3.24
CA GLN A 151 0.95 -1.49 -4.29
C GLN A 151 1.33 -2.86 -3.77
N GLU A 152 0.54 -3.87 -4.08
CA GLU A 152 0.77 -5.26 -3.66
C GLU A 152 0.52 -6.21 -4.82
N SER A 153 1.37 -7.22 -4.93
CA SER A 153 1.23 -8.31 -5.89
C SER A 153 -0.02 -9.15 -5.58
N LYS A 154 -0.71 -9.59 -6.64
CA LYS A 154 -1.87 -10.49 -6.51
C LYS A 154 -1.48 -11.95 -6.25
N LEU A 155 -0.19 -12.28 -6.34
CA LEU A 155 0.29 -13.67 -6.40
C LEU A 155 1.21 -14.04 -5.23
N ILE A 156 2.01 -13.09 -4.77
CA ILE A 156 3.03 -13.27 -3.75
C ILE A 156 3.00 -12.07 -2.82
N ARG A 157 3.55 -12.22 -1.62
CA ARG A 157 3.70 -11.15 -0.66
C ARG A 157 4.84 -10.24 -1.11
N GLU A 158 4.52 -9.24 -1.93
CA GLU A 158 5.47 -8.32 -2.54
C GLU A 158 4.76 -6.99 -2.77
N GLY A 159 5.33 -5.92 -2.23
CA GLY A 159 4.70 -4.63 -2.33
C GLY A 159 5.56 -3.48 -1.84
N PHE A 160 4.95 -2.30 -1.87
CA PHE A 160 5.53 -1.09 -1.31
C PHE A 160 4.45 -0.16 -0.74
N LEU A 161 4.88 0.76 0.12
CA LEU A 161 4.12 1.87 0.69
C LEU A 161 4.95 3.14 0.64
N GLU A 162 4.50 4.14 -0.10
CA GLU A 162 5.13 5.45 -0.29
C GLU A 162 4.32 6.55 0.39
N TYR A 163 5.03 7.48 1.04
CA TYR A 163 4.47 8.70 1.62
C TYR A 163 4.92 9.93 0.84
N TYR A 164 4.04 10.91 0.66
CA TYR A 164 4.30 12.13 -0.13
C TYR A 164 4.12 13.39 0.73
N THR A 165 4.83 14.48 0.40
CA THR A 165 4.68 15.78 1.10
C THR A 165 3.43 16.55 0.71
N GLY A 166 2.73 16.10 -0.33
CA GLY A 166 1.60 16.79 -0.94
C GLY A 166 1.94 18.03 -1.77
N GLN A 167 3.22 18.43 -1.89
CA GLN A 167 3.63 19.54 -2.74
C GLN A 167 4.10 19.09 -4.14
N ALA A 168 4.64 17.87 -4.23
CA ALA A 168 5.04 17.23 -5.48
C ALA A 168 4.54 15.79 -5.49
N GLU A 169 3.56 15.47 -6.33
CA GLU A 169 2.97 14.12 -6.41
C GLU A 169 3.92 13.06 -7.00
N SER A 170 5.08 13.47 -7.53
CA SER A 170 6.00 12.59 -8.25
C SER A 170 7.15 12.05 -7.41
N GLU A 171 7.32 12.53 -6.17
CA GLU A 171 8.46 12.16 -5.32
C GLU A 171 7.95 11.82 -3.92
N PHE A 172 8.14 10.57 -3.53
CA PHE A 172 7.86 10.15 -2.16
C PHE A 172 8.91 10.75 -1.21
N VAL A 173 8.65 10.75 0.09
CA VAL A 173 9.62 11.11 1.14
C VAL A 173 10.21 9.85 1.74
N PHE A 174 9.34 8.87 2.00
CA PHE A 174 9.69 7.56 2.51
C PHE A 174 8.99 6.50 1.69
N ARG A 175 9.69 5.40 1.43
CA ARG A 175 9.15 4.20 0.83
C ARG A 175 9.53 3.00 1.69
N TYR A 176 8.52 2.23 2.05
CA TYR A 176 8.67 0.89 2.59
C TYR A 176 8.49 -0.10 1.44
N GLU A 177 9.34 -1.11 1.35
CA GLU A 177 9.21 -2.21 0.38
C GLU A 177 9.32 -3.53 1.10
N TRP A 178 8.60 -4.53 0.62
CA TRP A 178 8.67 -5.87 1.18
C TRP A 178 8.56 -6.93 0.11
N PHE A 179 9.16 -8.08 0.39
CA PHE A 179 9.06 -9.29 -0.40
C PHE A 179 9.26 -10.50 0.50
N GLU A 180 8.38 -11.51 0.41
CA GLU A 180 8.57 -12.81 1.06
C GLU A 180 8.89 -13.87 0.01
N ASP A 181 10.01 -14.55 0.18
CA ASP A 181 10.41 -15.62 -0.73
C ASP A 181 9.64 -16.93 -0.45
N PRO A 182 9.75 -17.95 -1.33
CA PRO A 182 9.08 -19.24 -1.12
C PRO A 182 9.55 -20.03 0.11
N ASP A 183 10.71 -19.69 0.69
CA ASP A 183 11.23 -20.31 1.91
C ASP A 183 10.73 -19.59 3.18
N GLY A 184 9.96 -18.50 3.02
CA GLY A 184 9.39 -17.69 4.10
C GLY A 184 10.34 -16.62 4.65
N VAL A 185 11.41 -16.31 3.92
CA VAL A 185 12.32 -15.21 4.29
C VAL A 185 11.69 -13.89 3.87
N LEU A 186 11.49 -13.00 4.84
CA LEU A 186 11.00 -11.65 4.60
C LEU A 186 12.17 -10.70 4.37
N TYR A 187 12.16 -10.05 3.22
CA TYR A 187 13.01 -8.92 2.86
C TYR A 187 12.21 -7.64 3.05
N PHE A 188 12.80 -6.67 3.73
CA PHE A 188 12.14 -5.40 4.02
C PHE A 188 13.10 -4.23 3.87
N ASP A 189 12.70 -3.23 3.10
CA ASP A 189 13.47 -2.02 2.87
C ASP A 189 12.69 -0.78 3.31
N LEU A 190 13.38 0.16 3.97
CA LEU A 190 12.90 1.53 4.17
C LEU A 190 13.92 2.47 3.55
N LEU A 191 13.49 3.31 2.60
CA LEU A 191 14.37 4.28 1.94
C LEU A 191 13.71 5.66 1.79
N THR A 192 14.54 6.70 1.73
CA THR A 192 14.15 8.03 1.27
C THR A 192 14.25 8.13 -0.26
N SER A 193 13.57 9.12 -0.86
CA SER A 193 13.55 9.27 -2.33
C SER A 193 14.91 9.59 -2.95
N ASP A 194 15.80 10.21 -2.18
CA ASP A 194 17.18 10.50 -2.54
C ASP A 194 18.15 9.36 -2.22
N ASP A 195 17.66 8.26 -1.61
CA ASP A 195 18.47 7.13 -1.12
C ASP A 195 19.57 7.55 -0.11
N GLU A 196 19.45 8.76 0.49
CA GLU A 196 20.38 9.23 1.52
C GLU A 196 20.23 8.42 2.82
N PHE A 197 19.06 7.85 3.07
CA PHE A 197 18.77 6.99 4.20
C PHE A 197 18.15 5.69 3.71
N ARG A 198 18.75 4.55 4.10
CA ARG A 198 18.21 3.23 3.80
C ARG A 198 18.39 2.26 4.96
N ILE A 199 17.36 1.47 5.22
CA ILE A 199 17.40 0.31 6.12
C ILE A 199 17.04 -0.92 5.28
N ASN A 200 17.80 -2.00 5.44
CA ASN A 200 17.47 -3.31 4.88
C ASN A 200 17.38 -4.31 6.00
N ALA A 201 16.27 -5.04 6.08
CA ALA A 201 16.07 -6.10 7.03
C ALA A 201 15.80 -7.42 6.31
N ILE A 202 16.42 -8.49 6.80
CA ILE A 202 16.17 -9.86 6.36
C ILE A 202 15.75 -10.64 7.58
N ILE A 203 14.56 -11.25 7.52
CA ILE A 203 13.97 -11.96 8.65
C ILE A 203 13.64 -13.37 8.23
N ASN A 204 14.27 -14.33 8.90
CA ASN A 204 14.14 -15.74 8.60
C ASN A 204 12.96 -16.36 9.39
N PRO A 205 12.35 -17.46 8.90
CA PRO A 205 11.26 -18.16 9.58
C PRO A 205 11.58 -18.68 11.00
N ASN A 206 12.86 -18.81 11.35
CA ASN A 206 13.32 -19.23 12.67
C ASN A 206 13.51 -18.05 13.65
N ASN A 207 12.96 -16.88 13.31
CA ASN A 207 13.08 -15.62 14.05
C ASN A 207 14.52 -15.09 14.18
N SER A 208 15.47 -15.56 13.37
CA SER A 208 16.79 -14.94 13.18
C SER A 208 16.75 -13.89 12.07
N GLY A 209 17.72 -13.00 12.00
CA GLY A 209 17.71 -12.00 10.95
C GLY A 209 18.89 -11.04 10.97
N THR A 210 18.85 -10.10 10.04
CA THR A 210 19.81 -9.01 9.90
C THR A 210 19.12 -7.69 9.67
N ILE A 211 19.76 -6.61 10.11
CA ILE A 211 19.41 -5.22 9.78
C ILE A 211 20.69 -4.50 9.37
N ASP A 212 20.70 -3.96 8.17
CA ASP A 212 21.73 -3.07 7.67
C ASP A 212 21.16 -1.67 7.56
N TYR A 213 21.93 -0.68 8.01
CA TYR A 213 21.58 0.72 8.01
C TYR A 213 22.61 1.51 7.22
N TYR A 214 22.16 2.25 6.21
CA TYR A 214 22.98 3.02 5.28
C TYR A 214 22.66 4.51 5.36
N ILE A 215 23.72 5.31 5.24
CA ILE A 215 23.64 6.77 5.08
C ILE A 215 24.46 7.15 3.84
N ASN A 216 23.85 7.83 2.87
CA ASN A 216 24.48 8.24 1.61
C ASN A 216 25.14 7.07 0.85
N GLY A 217 24.49 5.91 0.84
CA GLY A 217 25.00 4.68 0.23
C GLY A 217 26.17 4.01 0.97
N VAL A 218 26.60 4.54 2.13
CA VAL A 218 27.64 3.96 2.97
C VAL A 218 26.97 3.21 4.12
N ILE A 219 27.40 1.96 4.34
CA ILE A 219 26.93 1.20 5.49
C ILE A 219 27.39 1.89 6.78
N PHE A 220 26.47 2.17 7.69
CA PHE A 220 26.72 2.84 8.96
C PHE A 220 26.61 1.85 10.13
N TYR A 221 25.71 0.89 10.02
CA TYR A 221 25.46 -0.09 11.08
C TYR A 221 24.97 -1.42 10.51
N GLU A 222 25.48 -2.54 11.03
CA GLU A 222 25.02 -3.90 10.75
C GLU A 222 24.63 -4.56 12.07
N ILE A 223 23.47 -5.21 12.12
CA ILE A 223 23.03 -6.03 13.24
C ILE A 223 22.62 -7.38 12.72
N SER A 224 23.03 -8.45 13.38
CA SER A 224 22.57 -9.81 13.09
C SER A 224 22.20 -10.51 14.38
N TRP A 225 21.07 -11.22 14.40
CA TRP A 225 20.65 -12.00 15.55
C TRP A 225 20.32 -13.43 15.17
N ASN A 226 20.52 -14.33 16.12
CA ASN A 226 20.25 -15.76 16.01
C ASN A 226 18.86 -16.10 16.55
N ALA A 227 18.40 -17.30 16.23
CA ALA A 227 17.10 -17.81 16.70
C ALA A 227 17.02 -17.97 18.23
N ASP A 228 18.16 -18.09 18.93
CA ASP A 228 18.20 -18.13 20.39
C ASP A 228 18.06 -16.74 21.03
N GLY A 229 18.24 -15.67 20.26
CA GLY A 229 18.20 -14.28 20.69
C GLY A 229 19.56 -13.64 20.93
N SER A 230 20.67 -14.39 20.83
CA SER A 230 22.03 -13.83 20.79
C SER A 230 22.30 -13.13 19.46
N GLY A 231 23.34 -12.31 19.39
CA GLY A 231 23.70 -11.68 18.12
C GLY A 231 24.97 -10.86 18.15
N SER A 232 25.23 -10.18 17.05
CA SER A 232 26.41 -9.35 16.83
C SER A 232 26.06 -8.08 16.08
N TRP A 233 26.89 -7.05 16.24
CA TRP A 233 26.75 -5.79 15.54
C TRP A 233 28.11 -5.25 15.10
N ARG A 234 28.07 -4.41 14.06
CA ARG A 234 29.22 -3.65 13.56
C ARG A 234 28.79 -2.23 13.27
N SER A 235 29.62 -1.26 13.63
CA SER A 235 29.44 0.15 13.27
C SER A 235 30.56 0.61 12.36
N TYR A 236 30.24 1.54 11.49
CA TYR A 236 31.14 2.06 10.48
C TYR A 236 31.15 3.59 10.54
N ASP A 237 32.27 4.20 10.17
CA ASP A 237 32.34 5.64 9.96
C ASP A 237 31.71 6.07 8.62
N PHE A 238 31.65 7.37 8.36
CA PHE A 238 31.07 7.92 7.13
C PHE A 238 31.88 7.60 5.86
N GLU A 239 33.07 7.01 5.98
CA GLU A 239 33.88 6.51 4.86
C GLU A 239 33.68 5.00 4.64
N GLY A 240 32.88 4.35 5.50
CA GLY A 240 32.62 2.91 5.45
C GLY A 240 33.71 2.06 6.12
N ASN A 241 34.59 2.68 6.92
CA ASN A 241 35.58 1.92 7.68
C ASN A 241 34.96 1.38 8.96
N LEU A 242 35.28 0.13 9.30
CA LEU A 242 34.85 -0.49 10.54
C LEU A 242 35.36 0.31 11.74
N SER A 243 34.43 0.82 12.56
CA SER A 243 34.71 1.61 13.75
C SER A 243 34.67 0.72 15.00
N GLU A 244 33.57 0.00 15.21
CA GLU A 244 33.37 -0.85 16.39
C GLU A 244 32.65 -2.14 16.03
N THR A 245 32.80 -3.14 16.90
CA THR A 245 32.10 -4.43 16.81
C THR A 245 31.71 -4.88 18.21
N GLY A 246 30.61 -5.60 18.32
CA GLY A 246 30.23 -6.25 19.57
C GLY A 246 29.31 -7.44 19.36
N GLU A 247 29.07 -8.14 20.45
CA GLU A 247 28.19 -9.29 20.53
C GLU A 247 27.35 -9.17 21.80
N TRP A 248 26.12 -9.67 21.76
CA TRP A 248 25.31 -9.88 22.94
C TRP A 248 24.93 -11.34 23.05
N THR A 249 24.91 -11.83 24.29
CA THR A 249 24.51 -13.18 24.64
C THR A 249 23.26 -13.12 25.50
N VAL A 250 22.44 -14.15 25.41
CA VAL A 250 21.17 -14.27 26.13
C VAL A 250 21.14 -15.50 27.03
#